data_AF-A0A7J2VD64-F1
#
_entry.id   AF-A0A7J2VD64-F1
#
_cell.length_a   1.000
_cell.length_b   1.000
_cell.length_c   1.000
_cell.angle_alpha   90.00
_cell.angle_beta   90.00
_cell.angle_gamma   90.00
#
_symmetry.space_group_name_H-M   'P 1'
#
loop_
_entity.id
_entity.type
_entity.pdbx_description
1 polymer ?
#
loop_
_entity_poly.entity_id
_entity_poly.type
_entity_poly.pdbx_seq_one_letter_code
_entity_poly.pdbx_strand_id
1 'polypeptide(L)'
;MTIILKTDPNNPDPLILDKAAKILRSGGIVAFPTETVYGLGGVVYNEDAVKKIFWAKKRPIDNPLIVHVSSLSMLEEVAVSIPEKAYLLIERFWPGPLTLILPRNPKVPRIVTSGLDIVAVRMPAHPVALGLIKKTESPIAAPSANLAGRPSPTSAEHVIRDLYGRVDAIIDAGETIYGVE
;
A
#
# COMPACT_ATOMS: atom_id res chain seq x y z
N MET A 1 6.33 -6.49 -18.91
CA MET A 1 6.08 -5.10 -19.38
C MET A 1 5.05 -4.50 -18.46
N THR A 2 5.27 -3.29 -17.93
CA THR A 2 4.34 -2.65 -16.98
C THR A 2 3.02 -2.31 -17.64
N ILE A 3 1.91 -2.69 -17.00
CA ILE A 3 0.55 -2.42 -17.48
C ILE A 3 0.05 -1.11 -16.84
N ILE A 4 -0.50 -0.21 -17.64
CA ILE A 4 -1.18 1.00 -17.14
C ILE A 4 -2.68 0.73 -17.10
N LEU A 5 -3.29 0.92 -15.94
CA LEU A 5 -4.69 0.64 -15.67
C LEU A 5 -5.40 1.94 -15.29
N LYS A 6 -6.11 2.56 -16.25
CA LYS A 6 -6.79 3.83 -16.01
C LYS A 6 -8.18 3.63 -15.41
N THR A 7 -8.53 4.42 -14.40
CA THR A 7 -9.84 4.37 -13.73
C THR A 7 -10.22 5.72 -13.12
N ASP A 8 -11.48 5.91 -12.75
CA ASP A 8 -11.93 7.11 -12.03
C ASP A 8 -11.53 7.03 -10.55
N PRO A 9 -10.99 8.11 -9.94
CA PRO A 9 -10.55 8.08 -8.54
C PRO A 9 -11.69 7.92 -7.53
N ASN A 10 -12.89 8.41 -7.85
CA ASN A 10 -14.06 8.43 -6.97
C ASN A 10 -14.99 7.25 -7.22
N ASN A 11 -15.07 6.77 -8.47
CA ASN A 11 -15.89 5.64 -8.88
C ASN A 11 -15.08 4.63 -9.71
N PRO A 12 -14.12 3.92 -9.08
CA PRO A 12 -13.20 3.06 -9.83
C PRO A 12 -13.92 1.88 -10.48
N ASP A 13 -13.60 1.63 -11.75
CA ASP A 13 -14.06 0.46 -12.49
C ASP A 13 -13.69 -0.85 -11.75
N PRO A 14 -14.69 -1.66 -11.32
CA PRO A 14 -14.43 -2.91 -10.63
C PRO A 14 -13.53 -3.89 -11.40
N LEU A 15 -13.60 -3.92 -12.73
CA LEU A 15 -12.79 -4.80 -13.57
C LEU A 15 -11.32 -4.39 -13.58
N ILE A 16 -11.05 -3.09 -13.50
CA ILE A 16 -9.67 -2.59 -13.36
C ILE A 16 -9.10 -3.00 -12.01
N LEU A 17 -9.87 -2.84 -10.93
CA LEU A 17 -9.45 -3.27 -9.61
C LEU A 17 -9.25 -4.78 -9.52
N ASP A 18 -10.11 -5.59 -10.16
CA ASP A 18 -9.96 -7.05 -10.19
C ASP A 18 -8.69 -7.49 -10.92
N LYS A 19 -8.35 -6.82 -12.03
CA LYS A 19 -7.09 -7.06 -12.75
C LYS A 19 -5.88 -6.76 -11.86
N ALA A 20 -5.87 -5.61 -11.21
CA ALA A 20 -4.79 -5.21 -10.30
C ALA A 20 -4.69 -6.14 -9.08
N ALA A 21 -5.83 -6.49 -8.48
CA ALA A 21 -5.91 -7.41 -7.34
C ALA A 21 -5.40 -8.81 -7.70
N LYS A 22 -5.70 -9.30 -8.92
CA LYS A 22 -5.16 -10.56 -9.44
C LYS A 22 -3.64 -10.52 -9.55
N ILE A 23 -3.06 -9.42 -10.04
CA ILE A 23 -1.60 -9.25 -10.10
C ILE A 23 -0.98 -9.34 -8.70
N LEU A 24 -1.56 -8.64 -7.72
CA LEU A 24 -1.12 -8.69 -6.32
C LEU A 24 -1.20 -10.11 -5.74
N ARG A 25 -2.33 -10.80 -5.91
CA ARG A 25 -2.52 -12.19 -5.44
C ARG A 25 -1.53 -13.16 -6.09
N SER A 26 -1.14 -12.92 -7.33
CA SER A 26 -0.12 -13.70 -8.04
C SER A 26 1.33 -13.34 -7.64
N GLY A 27 1.53 -12.48 -6.62
CA GLY A 27 2.85 -12.08 -6.14
C GLY A 27 3.53 -10.99 -6.97
N GLY A 28 2.77 -10.29 -7.81
CA GLY A 28 3.20 -9.07 -8.48
C GLY A 28 3.11 -7.84 -7.56
N ILE A 29 3.63 -6.71 -8.04
CA ILE A 29 3.58 -5.41 -7.37
C ILE A 29 2.84 -4.38 -8.22
N VAL A 30 2.01 -3.57 -7.55
CA VAL A 30 1.12 -2.61 -8.21
C VAL A 30 1.28 -1.25 -7.57
N ALA A 31 1.52 -0.21 -8.38
CA ALA A 31 1.43 1.16 -7.89
C ALA A 31 -0.02 1.66 -7.96
N PHE A 32 -0.50 2.32 -6.91
CA PHE A 32 -1.88 2.79 -6.81
C PHE A 32 -1.99 4.12 -6.05
N PRO A 33 -2.99 4.96 -6.36
CA PRO A 33 -3.21 6.23 -5.69
C PRO A 33 -3.76 6.04 -4.27
N THR A 34 -3.39 6.94 -3.37
CA THR A 34 -4.05 7.17 -2.08
C THR A 34 -4.43 8.65 -1.96
N GLU A 35 -5.10 9.04 -0.88
CA GLU A 35 -5.39 10.45 -0.60
C GLU A 35 -4.11 11.26 -0.31
N THR A 36 -3.02 10.61 0.10
CA THR A 36 -1.73 11.25 0.43
C THR A 36 -0.77 11.30 -0.76
N VAL A 37 -0.15 10.17 -1.09
CA VAL A 37 0.75 9.98 -2.23
C VAL A 37 0.49 8.63 -2.88
N TYR A 38 0.99 8.39 -4.08
CA TYR A 38 0.94 7.07 -4.71
C TYR A 38 1.79 6.06 -3.92
N GLY A 39 1.24 4.87 -3.67
CA GLY A 39 1.92 3.76 -3.00
C GLY A 39 2.32 2.65 -3.96
N LEU A 40 3.43 1.95 -3.68
CA LEU A 40 3.85 0.75 -4.41
C LEU A 40 3.55 -0.50 -3.58
N GLY A 41 2.45 -1.17 -3.90
CA GLY A 41 1.91 -2.29 -3.13
C GLY A 41 2.43 -3.66 -3.51
N GLY A 42 2.60 -4.51 -2.50
CA GLY A 42 2.73 -5.96 -2.60
C GLY A 42 2.03 -6.63 -1.41
N VAL A 43 1.54 -7.85 -1.60
CA VAL A 43 0.83 -8.61 -0.55
C VAL A 43 1.75 -8.87 0.64
N VAL A 44 1.33 -8.50 1.85
CA VAL A 44 2.13 -8.58 3.09
C VAL A 44 2.69 -9.98 3.33
N TYR A 45 1.86 -11.01 3.14
CA TYR A 45 2.21 -12.40 3.44
C TYR A 45 3.00 -13.09 2.32
N ASN A 46 3.28 -12.40 1.22
CA ASN A 46 4.15 -12.88 0.15
C ASN A 46 5.51 -12.16 0.24
N GLU A 47 6.47 -12.79 0.92
CA GLU A 47 7.80 -12.20 1.12
C GLU A 47 8.49 -11.81 -0.19
N ASP A 48 8.29 -12.57 -1.27
CA ASP A 48 8.91 -12.25 -2.56
C ASP A 48 8.26 -11.02 -3.21
N ALA A 49 6.95 -10.83 -3.05
CA ALA A 49 6.29 -9.58 -3.44
C ALA A 49 6.84 -8.39 -2.65
N VAL A 50 7.06 -8.54 -1.34
CA VAL A 50 7.66 -7.50 -0.50
C VAL A 50 9.10 -7.20 -0.92
N LYS A 51 9.93 -8.22 -1.17
CA LYS A 51 11.29 -8.05 -1.72
C LYS A 51 11.25 -7.23 -3.02
N LYS A 52 10.33 -7.56 -3.94
CA LYS A 52 10.19 -6.84 -5.22
C LYS A 52 9.95 -5.33 -5.02
N ILE A 53 9.22 -4.91 -3.99
CA ILE A 53 9.05 -3.48 -3.65
C ILE A 53 10.41 -2.83 -3.38
N PHE A 54 11.23 -3.43 -2.50
CA PHE A 54 12.57 -2.91 -2.19
C PHE A 54 13.45 -2.83 -3.44
N TRP A 55 13.47 -3.89 -4.26
CA TRP A 55 14.22 -3.94 -5.52
C TRP A 55 13.75 -2.87 -6.52
N ALA A 56 12.44 -2.77 -6.75
CA ALA A 56 11.81 -1.82 -7.67
C ALA A 56 12.01 -0.36 -7.24
N LYS A 57 12.22 -0.09 -5.94
CA LYS A 57 12.53 1.26 -5.45
C LYS A 57 14.02 1.54 -5.29
N LYS A 58 14.89 0.51 -5.33
CA LYS A 58 16.26 0.58 -4.80
C LYS A 58 16.27 1.09 -3.34
N ARG A 59 15.29 0.64 -2.56
CA ARG A 59 15.10 1.05 -1.16
C ARG A 59 15.98 0.19 -0.25
N PRO A 60 16.66 0.78 0.75
CA PRO A 60 17.33 0.04 1.82
C PRO A 60 16.35 -0.88 2.58
N ILE A 61 16.76 -2.11 2.89
CA ILE A 61 15.90 -3.12 3.53
C ILE A 61 15.64 -2.85 5.03
N ASP A 62 16.42 -1.96 5.62
CA ASP A 62 16.30 -1.50 7.01
C ASP A 62 15.21 -0.43 7.20
N ASN A 63 14.58 0.04 6.12
CA ASN A 63 13.49 1.01 6.19
C ASN A 63 12.11 0.33 6.04
N PRO A 64 11.33 0.20 7.13
CA PRO A 64 10.10 -0.58 7.16
C PRO A 64 9.02 -0.04 6.23
N LEU A 65 8.00 -0.85 5.95
CA LEU A 65 6.88 -0.50 5.07
C LEU A 65 5.60 -0.27 5.87
N ILE A 66 4.77 0.67 5.42
CA ILE A 66 3.41 0.86 5.96
C ILE A 66 2.50 -0.21 5.36
N VAL A 67 1.77 -0.91 6.22
CA VAL A 67 0.75 -1.88 5.85
C VAL A 67 -0.59 -1.18 5.70
N HIS A 68 -1.21 -1.34 4.54
CA HIS A 68 -2.53 -0.80 4.23
C HIS A 68 -3.59 -1.89 4.41
N VAL A 69 -4.66 -1.56 5.13
CA VAL A 69 -5.78 -2.46 5.45
C VAL A 69 -7.11 -1.87 4.98
N SER A 70 -8.15 -2.69 4.85
CA SER A 70 -9.50 -2.26 4.46
C SER A 70 -10.60 -2.52 5.47
N SER A 71 -10.27 -3.13 6.62
CA SER A 71 -11.22 -3.42 7.71
C SER A 71 -10.49 -3.56 9.05
N LEU A 72 -11.24 -3.50 10.15
CA LEU A 72 -10.73 -3.81 11.49
C LEU A 72 -10.28 -5.28 11.61
N SER A 73 -10.99 -6.20 10.96
CA SER A 73 -10.56 -7.61 10.93
C SER A 73 -9.18 -7.76 10.31
N MET A 74 -8.89 -7.05 9.21
CA MET A 74 -7.60 -7.09 8.54
C MET A 74 -6.50 -6.36 9.34
N LEU A 75 -6.86 -5.35 10.14
CA LEU A 75 -5.93 -4.75 11.13
C LEU A 75 -5.48 -5.81 12.16
N GLU A 76 -6.40 -6.61 12.68
CA GLU A 76 -6.10 -7.66 13.67
C GLU A 76 -5.29 -8.83 13.10
N GLU A 77 -5.26 -8.99 11.77
CA GLU A 77 -4.37 -9.93 11.09
C GLU A 77 -2.90 -9.48 11.10
N VAL A 78 -2.63 -8.17 11.22
CA VAL A 78 -1.29 -7.59 11.10
C VAL A 78 -0.73 -7.01 12.40
N ALA A 79 -1.60 -6.62 13.33
CA ALA A 79 -1.22 -6.10 14.64
C ALA A 79 -1.85 -6.93 15.78
N VAL A 80 -1.18 -6.96 16.93
CA VAL A 80 -1.66 -7.63 18.16
C VAL A 80 -1.61 -6.68 19.34
N SER A 81 -2.30 -7.02 20.43
CA SER A 81 -2.29 -6.24 21.68
C SER A 81 -2.61 -4.75 21.45
N ILE A 82 -3.58 -4.48 20.57
CA ILE A 82 -3.95 -3.12 20.17
C ILE A 82 -4.59 -2.39 21.37
N PRO A 83 -4.03 -1.27 21.83
CA PRO A 83 -4.56 -0.57 23.00
C PRO A 83 -5.89 0.11 22.69
N GLU A 84 -6.77 0.25 23.69
CA GLU A 84 -8.08 0.91 23.55
C GLU A 84 -7.97 2.33 22.95
N LYS A 85 -6.95 3.08 23.34
CA LYS A 85 -6.68 4.42 22.77
C LYS A 85 -6.43 4.40 21.26
N ALA A 86 -5.88 3.32 20.71
CA ALA A 86 -5.71 3.19 19.26
C ALA A 86 -7.06 3.01 18.56
N TYR A 87 -8.00 2.25 19.14
CA TYR A 87 -9.35 2.11 18.59
C TYR A 87 -10.11 3.44 18.56
N LEU A 88 -9.95 4.29 19.58
CA LEU A 88 -10.54 5.65 19.57
C LEU A 88 -10.01 6.52 18.42
N LEU A 89 -8.72 6.39 18.09
CA LEU A 89 -8.13 7.09 16.94
C LEU A 89 -8.64 6.49 15.62
N ILE A 90 -8.72 5.16 15.53
CA ILE A 90 -9.21 4.45 14.35
C ILE A 90 -10.66 4.85 14.04
N GLU A 91 -11.55 4.81 15.04
CA GLU A 91 -12.95 5.17 14.87
C GLU A 91 -13.13 6.60 14.32
N ARG A 92 -12.25 7.52 14.73
CA ARG A 92 -12.36 8.93 14.34
C ARG A 92 -11.65 9.28 13.04
N PHE A 93 -10.53 8.61 12.74
CA PHE A 93 -9.63 9.04 11.66
C PHE A 93 -9.46 8.01 10.54
N TRP A 94 -10.00 6.80 10.66
CA TRP A 94 -9.97 5.79 9.59
C TRP A 94 -11.35 5.59 8.93
N PRO A 95 -11.40 5.45 7.59
CA PRO A 95 -10.30 5.63 6.64
C PRO A 95 -9.74 7.06 6.63
N GLY A 96 -8.42 7.22 6.52
CA GLY A 96 -7.79 8.54 6.50
C GLY A 96 -6.26 8.55 6.62
N PRO A 97 -5.66 9.76 6.60
CA PRO A 97 -4.22 9.96 6.57
C PRO A 97 -3.55 9.84 7.95
N LEU A 98 -3.96 8.84 8.73
CA LEU A 98 -3.36 8.51 10.02
C LEU A 98 -2.71 7.14 9.96
N THR A 99 -1.42 7.05 10.24
CA THR A 99 -0.70 5.78 10.41
C THR A 99 -0.48 5.52 11.89
N LEU A 100 -0.77 4.31 12.36
CA LEU A 100 -0.51 3.87 13.72
C LEU A 100 0.66 2.90 13.77
N ILE A 101 1.52 3.05 14.76
CA ILE A 101 2.58 2.09 15.08
C ILE A 101 2.08 1.18 16.19
N LEU A 102 1.97 -0.11 15.90
CA LEU A 102 1.35 -1.11 16.79
C LEU A 102 2.27 -2.32 16.96
N PRO A 103 2.10 -3.13 18.03
CA PRO A 103 2.81 -4.40 18.15
C PRO A 103 2.49 -5.31 16.96
N ARG A 104 3.53 -5.83 16.32
CA ARG A 104 3.42 -6.64 15.09
C ARG A 104 2.84 -8.01 15.41
N ASN A 105 1.85 -8.44 14.64
CA ASN A 105 1.40 -9.83 14.64
C ASN A 105 2.52 -10.73 14.07
N PRO A 106 2.94 -11.83 14.74
CA PRO A 106 4.00 -12.72 14.25
C PRO A 106 3.81 -13.23 12.82
N LYS A 107 2.56 -13.30 12.33
CA LYS A 107 2.23 -13.66 10.94
C LYS A 107 2.76 -12.67 9.89
N VAL A 108 3.00 -11.41 10.26
CA VAL A 108 3.58 -10.40 9.36
C VAL A 108 5.07 -10.71 9.18
N PRO A 109 5.56 -10.97 7.96
CA PRO A 109 6.97 -11.29 7.74
C PRO A 109 7.91 -10.17 8.20
N ARG A 110 9.05 -10.52 8.80
CA ARG A 110 10.01 -9.55 9.34
C ARG A 110 10.55 -8.58 8.30
N ILE A 111 10.56 -8.95 7.01
CA ILE A 111 10.98 -8.05 5.92
C ILE A 111 10.07 -6.82 5.78
N VAL A 112 8.78 -6.93 6.15
CA VAL A 112 7.84 -5.79 6.12
C VAL A 112 8.21 -4.75 7.17
N THR A 113 8.66 -5.21 8.34
CA THR A 113 8.98 -4.35 9.50
C THR A 113 10.47 -4.14 9.69
N SER A 114 11.30 -4.51 8.71
CA SER A 114 12.76 -4.43 8.79
C SER A 114 13.34 -5.07 10.06
N GLY A 115 12.74 -6.19 10.48
CA GLY A 115 13.15 -6.93 11.67
C GLY A 115 12.55 -6.44 12.98
N LEU A 116 11.77 -5.35 13.01
CA LEU A 116 11.17 -4.81 14.22
C LEU A 116 9.96 -5.63 14.70
N ASP A 117 9.66 -5.54 16.00
CA ASP A 117 8.48 -6.16 16.62
C ASP A 117 7.25 -5.23 16.64
N ILE A 118 7.32 -4.13 15.88
CA ILE A 118 6.24 -3.18 15.64
C ILE A 118 5.94 -3.09 14.14
N VAL A 119 4.69 -2.76 13.79
CA VAL A 119 4.20 -2.58 12.42
C VAL A 119 3.51 -1.23 12.29
N ALA A 120 3.75 -0.54 11.17
CA ALA A 120 3.02 0.66 10.80
C ALA A 120 1.78 0.27 9.99
N VAL A 121 0.59 0.70 10.40
CA VAL A 121 -0.68 0.33 9.75
C VAL A 121 -1.52 1.57 9.46
N ARG A 122 -2.18 1.58 8.31
CA ARG A 122 -3.09 2.64 7.87
C ARG A 122 -4.28 2.08 7.09
N MET A 123 -5.46 2.68 7.24
CA MET A 123 -6.59 2.45 6.34
C MET A 123 -6.75 3.68 5.43
N PRO A 124 -6.35 3.62 4.14
CA PRO A 124 -6.34 4.79 3.27
C PRO A 124 -7.75 5.29 2.95
N ALA A 125 -7.96 6.60 2.93
CA ALA A 125 -9.23 7.23 2.50
C ALA A 125 -9.28 7.48 0.98
N HIS A 126 -9.03 6.44 0.17
CA HIS A 126 -9.12 6.55 -1.28
C HIS A 126 -9.93 5.38 -1.87
N PRO A 127 -10.99 5.62 -2.68
CA PRO A 127 -11.83 4.55 -3.21
C PRO A 127 -11.06 3.48 -4.01
N VAL A 128 -10.11 3.90 -4.85
CA VAL A 128 -9.18 2.98 -5.55
C VAL A 128 -8.38 2.11 -4.57
N ALA A 129 -7.70 2.71 -3.58
CA ALA A 129 -6.88 1.96 -2.62
C ALA A 129 -7.71 0.99 -1.79
N LEU A 130 -8.81 1.44 -1.20
CA LEU A 130 -9.71 0.60 -0.41
C LEU A 130 -10.31 -0.52 -1.26
N GLY A 131 -10.78 -0.20 -2.46
CA GLY A 131 -11.35 -1.17 -3.38
C GLY A 131 -10.33 -2.23 -3.81
N LEU A 132 -9.09 -1.81 -4.07
CA LEU A 132 -7.98 -2.70 -4.40
C LEU A 132 -7.68 -3.66 -3.24
N ILE A 133 -7.47 -3.15 -2.02
CA ILE A 133 -7.16 -3.97 -0.83
C ILE A 133 -8.29 -4.98 -0.56
N LYS A 134 -9.55 -4.52 -0.62
CA LYS A 134 -10.72 -5.40 -0.47
C LYS A 134 -10.74 -6.51 -1.51
N LYS A 135 -10.57 -6.17 -2.79
CA LYS A 135 -10.56 -7.16 -3.89
C LYS A 135 -9.36 -8.08 -3.83
N THR A 136 -8.22 -7.64 -3.29
CA THR A 136 -7.04 -8.48 -3.07
C THR A 136 -7.25 -9.49 -1.95
N GLU A 137 -8.17 -9.20 -1.02
CA GLU A 137 -8.48 -10.05 0.15
C GLU A 137 -7.25 -10.27 1.04
N SER A 138 -6.36 -9.28 1.10
CA SER A 138 -5.13 -9.36 1.89
C SER A 138 -4.58 -7.95 2.16
N PRO A 139 -3.93 -7.72 3.33
CA PRO A 139 -3.24 -6.47 3.59
C PRO A 139 -2.08 -6.25 2.60
N ILE A 140 -1.85 -4.98 2.24
CA ILE A 140 -0.86 -4.57 1.24
C ILE A 140 0.23 -3.74 1.90
N ALA A 141 1.49 -4.18 1.84
CA ALA A 141 2.63 -3.34 2.21
C ALA A 141 2.88 -2.34 1.08
N ALA A 142 2.88 -1.04 1.38
CA ALA A 142 3.04 0.00 0.36
C ALA A 142 3.77 1.24 0.91
N PRO A 143 5.07 1.44 0.61
CA PRO A 143 5.71 2.75 0.70
C PRO A 143 5.30 3.63 -0.49
N SER A 144 5.75 4.88 -0.53
CA SER A 144 5.57 5.75 -1.70
C SER A 144 6.09 5.12 -3.00
N ALA A 145 5.52 5.45 -4.17
CA ALA A 145 5.79 4.78 -5.45
C ALA A 145 6.89 5.46 -6.31
N ASN A 146 7.96 5.91 -5.68
CA ASN A 146 9.11 6.60 -6.29
C ASN A 146 10.39 5.77 -6.22
N LEU A 147 11.41 6.14 -6.99
CA LEU A 147 12.78 5.67 -6.73
C LEU A 147 13.31 6.27 -5.42
N ALA A 148 14.11 5.51 -4.67
CA ALA A 148 14.73 5.98 -3.45
C ALA A 148 15.53 7.27 -3.69
N GLY A 149 15.31 8.29 -2.83
CA GLY A 149 15.94 9.61 -2.95
C GLY A 149 15.21 10.61 -3.85
N ARG A 150 14.18 10.21 -4.61
CA ARG A 150 13.32 11.15 -5.36
C ARG A 150 12.14 11.63 -4.52
N PRO A 151 11.50 12.76 -4.85
CA PRO A 151 10.26 13.18 -4.21
C PRO A 151 9.15 12.12 -4.34
N SER A 152 8.24 12.09 -3.37
CA SER A 152 7.12 11.15 -3.41
C SER A 152 6.13 11.51 -4.53
N PRO A 153 5.52 10.51 -5.19
CA PRO A 153 4.73 10.74 -6.38
C PRO A 153 3.28 11.09 -6.02
N THR A 154 2.79 12.18 -6.59
CA THR A 154 1.41 12.65 -6.42
C THR A 154 0.53 12.44 -7.66
N SER A 155 1.07 11.84 -8.73
CA SER A 155 0.33 11.53 -9.97
C SER A 155 0.87 10.24 -10.60
N ALA A 156 0.09 9.64 -11.50
CA ALA A 156 0.52 8.45 -12.25
C ALA A 156 1.77 8.72 -13.11
N GLU A 157 1.89 9.92 -13.69
CA GLU A 157 3.05 10.33 -14.49
C GLU A 157 4.34 10.32 -13.67
N HIS A 158 4.28 10.75 -12.41
CA HIS A 158 5.41 10.68 -11.49
C HIS A 158 5.86 9.23 -11.27
N VAL A 159 4.90 8.31 -11.09
CA VAL A 159 5.17 6.87 -10.93
C VAL A 159 5.73 6.28 -12.22
N ILE A 160 5.16 6.59 -13.37
CA ILE A 160 5.61 6.10 -14.69
C ILE A 160 7.06 6.52 -14.92
N ARG A 161 7.40 7.79 -14.69
CA ARG A 161 8.76 8.30 -14.86
C ARG A 161 9.79 7.55 -14.01
N ASP A 162 9.40 7.10 -12.82
CA ASP A 162 10.31 6.46 -11.87
C ASP A 162 10.36 4.93 -11.99
N LEU A 163 9.21 4.29 -12.25
CA LEU A 163 9.00 2.86 -12.03
C LEU A 163 8.51 2.09 -13.26
N TYR A 164 8.25 2.74 -14.40
CA TYR A 164 7.86 2.03 -15.62
C TYR A 164 8.94 1.02 -16.05
N GLY A 165 8.53 -0.21 -16.34
CA GLY A 165 9.42 -1.34 -16.62
C GLY A 165 9.95 -2.05 -15.35
N ARG A 166 9.67 -1.54 -14.15
CA ARG A 166 10.12 -2.12 -12.87
C ARG A 166 9.00 -2.70 -12.00
N VAL A 167 7.74 -2.41 -12.35
CA VAL A 167 6.53 -2.86 -11.63
C VAL A 167 5.58 -3.57 -12.59
N ASP A 168 4.68 -4.41 -12.06
CA ASP A 168 3.77 -5.19 -12.90
C ASP A 168 2.61 -4.34 -13.42
N ALA A 169 2.06 -3.44 -12.58
CA ALA A 169 1.04 -2.48 -12.99
C ALA A 169 1.11 -1.12 -12.27
N ILE A 170 0.54 -0.11 -12.89
CA ILE A 170 0.30 1.22 -12.33
C ILE A 170 -1.18 1.54 -12.56
N ILE A 171 -1.92 1.84 -11.49
CA ILE A 171 -3.30 2.33 -11.57
C ILE A 171 -3.26 3.86 -11.73
N ASP A 172 -3.66 4.36 -12.89
CA ASP A 172 -3.82 5.78 -13.14
C ASP A 172 -5.23 6.23 -12.76
N ALA A 173 -5.34 7.07 -11.73
CA ALA A 173 -6.59 7.70 -11.33
C ALA A 173 -6.40 9.21 -11.06
N GLY A 174 -5.43 9.84 -11.72
CA GLY A 174 -5.14 11.28 -11.56
C GLY A 174 -4.26 11.64 -10.37
N GLU A 175 -4.41 12.86 -9.88
CA GLU A 175 -3.59 13.40 -8.80
C GLU A 175 -4.13 13.05 -7.40
N THR A 176 -3.22 12.90 -6.43
CA THR A 176 -3.56 12.69 -5.02
C THR A 176 -4.05 13.96 -4.36
N ILE A 177 -4.98 13.83 -3.42
CA ILE A 177 -5.69 14.98 -2.81
C ILE A 177 -4.77 15.86 -1.95
N TYR A 178 -3.99 15.27 -1.04
CA TYR A 178 -3.14 16.02 -0.11
C TYR A 178 -1.73 16.26 -0.63
N GLY A 179 -1.15 15.29 -1.34
CA GLY A 179 0.17 15.42 -1.96
C GLY A 179 1.38 15.29 -1.02
N VAL A 180 1.15 14.92 0.23
CA VAL A 180 2.16 14.66 1.28
C VAL A 180 1.77 13.43 2.09
N GLU A 181 2.74 12.70 2.65
CA GLU A 181 2.55 11.45 3.41
C GLU A 181 1.79 11.56 4.73
#